data_AF-A0AAY3ZV17-F1
#
_entry.id   AF-A0AAY3ZV17-F1
#
_cell.length_a   1.000
_cell.length_b   1.000
_cell.length_c   1.000
_cell.angle_alpha   90.00
_cell.angle_beta   90.00
_cell.angle_gamma   90.00
#
_symmetry.space_group_name_H-M   'P 1'
#
loop_
_entity.id
_entity.type
_entity.pdbx_description
1 polymer ?
#
loop_
_entity_poly.entity_id
_entity_poly.type
_entity_poly.pdbx_seq_one_letter_code
_entity_poly.pdbx_strand_id
1 'polypeptide(L)'
;MSRPQVRRGLLEFARSFVGIVRLLQILLGAGLWVTIAANKYEGSIHFVLFVAVLFWLLTLALYFVTLLDKQDLVPLVGGERWLLSNMVHDIAATVLYLPAIGVMVHKTEKNSFCNLEQYKHYCLYKVYLTATVFTGLCAFAYLLSAVYSIIRKCRGEQTIV
;
A
#
# COMPACT_ATOMS: atom_id res chain seq x y z
N MET A 1 -10.07 14.32 -27.79
CA MET A 1 -10.99 13.34 -27.17
C MET A 1 -12.09 14.08 -26.43
N SER A 2 -13.35 13.68 -26.60
CA SER A 2 -14.50 14.34 -25.97
C SER A 2 -14.65 13.91 -24.50
N ARG A 3 -15.04 14.85 -23.62
CA ARG A 3 -15.26 14.62 -22.16
C ARG A 3 -16.03 13.34 -21.77
N PRO A 4 -17.01 12.82 -22.54
CA PRO A 4 -17.74 11.59 -22.19
C PRO A 4 -16.90 10.32 -22.31
N GLN A 5 -15.91 10.27 -23.21
CA GLN A 5 -15.05 9.10 -23.41
C GLN A 5 -14.04 8.95 -22.26
N VAL A 6 -13.45 10.06 -21.82
CA VAL A 6 -12.49 10.08 -20.68
C VAL A 6 -13.14 9.58 -19.40
N ARG A 7 -14.37 10.02 -19.11
CA ARG A 7 -15.12 9.58 -17.92
C ARG A 7 -15.44 8.08 -17.93
N ARG A 8 -15.65 7.49 -19.12
CA ARG A 8 -15.96 6.07 -19.28
C ARG A 8 -14.72 5.20 -19.04
N GLY A 9 -13.57 5.58 -19.60
CA GLY A 9 -12.29 4.90 -19.35
C GLY A 9 -11.83 4.99 -17.88
N LEU A 10 -12.03 6.15 -17.22
CA LEU A 10 -11.78 6.27 -15.77
C LEU A 10 -12.63 5.29 -14.95
N LEU A 11 -13.91 5.16 -15.27
CA LEU A 11 -14.84 4.27 -14.57
C LEU A 11 -14.51 2.80 -14.83
N GLU A 12 -14.08 2.45 -16.03
CA GLU A 12 -13.62 1.10 -16.38
C GLU A 12 -12.35 0.74 -15.61
N PHE A 13 -11.36 1.64 -15.54
CA PHE A 13 -10.16 1.42 -14.74
C PHE A 13 -10.47 1.33 -13.24
N ALA A 14 -11.28 2.24 -12.69
CA ALA A 14 -11.66 2.20 -11.27
C ALA A 14 -12.45 0.93 -10.91
N ARG A 15 -13.18 0.35 -11.88
CA ARG A 15 -13.90 -0.92 -11.70
C ARG A 15 -13.04 -2.16 -11.98
N SER A 16 -11.88 -1.99 -12.61
CA SER A 16 -10.94 -3.09 -12.83
C SER A 16 -10.41 -3.64 -11.52
N PHE A 17 -10.05 -4.93 -11.52
CA PHE A 17 -9.47 -5.58 -10.34
C PHE A 17 -8.22 -4.83 -9.83
N VAL A 18 -7.34 -4.40 -10.74
CA VAL A 18 -6.13 -3.64 -10.39
C VAL A 18 -6.47 -2.29 -9.75
N GLY A 19 -7.43 -1.55 -10.34
CA GLY A 19 -7.89 -0.28 -9.80
C GLY A 19 -8.46 -0.41 -8.39
N ILE A 20 -9.25 -1.46 -8.13
CA ILE A 20 -9.82 -1.75 -6.81
C ILE A 20 -8.72 -2.10 -5.79
N VAL A 21 -7.77 -2.97 -6.17
CA VAL A 21 -6.65 -3.35 -5.28
C VAL A 21 -5.77 -2.15 -4.96
N ARG A 22 -5.48 -1.28 -5.94
CA ARG A 22 -4.72 -0.03 -5.73
C ARG A 22 -5.45 0.92 -4.79
N LEU A 23 -6.76 1.08 -4.97
CA LEU A 23 -7.57 1.90 -4.06
C LEU A 23 -7.54 1.34 -2.63
N LEU A 24 -7.65 0.01 -2.48
CA LEU A 24 -7.55 -0.65 -1.18
C LEU A 24 -6.17 -0.41 -0.53
N GLN A 25 -5.08 -0.52 -1.28
CA GLN A 25 -3.72 -0.19 -0.80
C GLN A 25 -3.61 1.26 -0.31
N ILE A 26 -4.22 2.22 -1.03
CA ILE A 26 -4.25 3.63 -0.63
C ILE A 26 -5.02 3.83 0.69
N LEU A 27 -6.19 3.22 0.82
CA LEU A 27 -7.02 3.34 2.03
C LEU A 27 -6.36 2.70 3.25
N LEU A 28 -5.82 1.48 3.08
CA LEU A 28 -5.11 0.76 4.15
C LEU A 28 -3.81 1.49 4.55
N GLY A 29 -3.05 1.97 3.56
CA GLY A 29 -1.83 2.73 3.80
C GLY A 29 -2.10 4.03 4.55
N ALA A 30 -3.16 4.76 4.16
CA ALA A 30 -3.63 5.95 4.89
C ALA A 30 -3.99 5.62 6.34
N GLY A 31 -4.78 4.57 6.55
CA GLY A 31 -5.12 4.08 7.89
C GLY A 31 -3.88 3.77 8.74
N LEU A 32 -2.88 3.11 8.15
CA LEU A 32 -1.64 2.77 8.83
C LEU A 32 -0.86 4.00 9.28
N TRP A 33 -0.46 4.86 8.33
CA TRP A 33 0.43 5.97 8.66
C TRP A 33 -0.27 7.04 9.50
N VAL A 34 -1.59 7.25 9.33
CA VAL A 34 -2.37 8.15 10.20
C VAL A 34 -2.44 7.61 11.63
N THR A 35 -2.67 6.30 11.79
CA THR A 35 -2.70 5.67 13.12
C THR A 35 -1.37 5.86 13.84
N ILE A 36 -0.24 5.71 13.14
CA ILE A 36 1.08 5.92 13.71
C ILE A 36 1.32 7.41 13.98
N ALA A 37 1.06 8.28 13.00
CA ALA A 37 1.36 9.71 13.07
C ALA A 37 0.51 10.48 14.10
N ALA A 38 -0.69 10.01 14.40
CA ALA A 38 -1.56 10.61 15.42
C ALA A 38 -1.06 10.38 16.87
N ASN A 39 -0.04 9.56 17.06
CA ASN A 39 0.48 9.20 18.38
C ASN A 39 1.97 9.54 18.48
N LYS A 40 2.50 9.71 19.69
CA LYS A 40 3.95 9.88 19.87
C LYS A 40 4.62 8.52 19.68
N TYR A 41 5.48 8.39 18.66
CA TYR A 41 6.21 7.17 18.36
C TYR A 41 7.72 7.40 18.40
N GLU A 42 8.46 6.36 18.77
CA GLU A 42 9.91 6.42 18.94
C GLU A 42 10.60 5.13 18.45
N GLY A 43 11.87 5.27 18.04
CA GLY A 43 12.73 4.17 17.64
C GLY A 43 12.30 3.51 16.33
N SER A 44 12.20 2.18 16.32
CA SER A 44 11.93 1.40 15.10
C SER A 44 10.60 1.72 14.40
N ILE A 45 9.68 2.45 15.04
CA ILE A 45 8.42 2.89 14.39
C ILE A 45 8.68 3.90 13.26
N HIS A 46 9.79 4.65 13.30
CA HIS A 46 10.18 5.53 12.19
C HIS A 46 10.37 4.76 10.88
N PHE A 47 10.93 3.55 10.95
CA PHE A 47 11.07 2.69 9.78
C PHE A 47 9.71 2.26 9.22
N VAL A 48 8.77 1.86 10.10
CA VAL A 48 7.42 1.46 9.68
C VAL A 48 6.70 2.63 9.01
N LEU A 49 6.79 3.83 9.60
CA LEU A 49 6.18 5.02 9.03
C LEU A 49 6.81 5.40 7.68
N PHE A 50 8.14 5.31 7.57
CA PHE A 50 8.84 5.56 6.32
C PHE A 50 8.34 4.62 5.21
N VAL A 51 8.29 3.31 5.47
CA VAL A 51 7.76 2.31 4.52
C VAL A 51 6.31 2.64 4.17
N ALA A 52 5.47 2.90 5.17
CA ALA A 52 4.05 3.18 4.96
C ALA A 52 3.82 4.42 4.09
N VAL A 53 4.47 5.56 4.40
CA VAL A 53 4.28 6.81 3.67
C VAL A 53 4.90 6.75 2.27
N LEU A 54 6.11 6.19 2.14
CA LEU A 54 6.79 6.05 0.85
C LEU A 54 5.94 5.26 -0.15
N PHE A 55 5.51 4.05 0.24
CA PHE A 55 4.72 3.22 -0.66
C PHE A 55 3.30 3.74 -0.85
N TRP A 56 2.72 4.42 0.15
CA TRP A 56 1.44 5.10 -0.03
C TRP A 56 1.51 6.20 -1.09
N LEU A 57 2.52 7.08 -1.03
CA LEU A 57 2.72 8.15 -2.01
C LEU A 57 3.00 7.59 -3.42
N LEU A 58 3.87 6.58 -3.51
CA LEU A 58 4.16 5.92 -4.78
C LEU A 58 2.92 5.25 -5.37
N THR A 59 2.14 4.51 -4.58
CA THR A 59 0.88 3.90 -5.03
C THR A 59 -0.13 4.97 -5.46
N LEU A 60 -0.22 6.09 -4.73
CA LEU A 60 -1.07 7.21 -5.10
C LEU A 60 -0.66 7.80 -6.46
N ALA A 61 0.64 8.01 -6.67
CA ALA A 61 1.17 8.51 -7.95
C ALA A 61 0.89 7.53 -9.10
N LEU A 62 1.18 6.23 -8.91
CA LEU A 62 0.89 5.18 -9.90
C LEU A 62 -0.60 5.11 -10.24
N TYR A 63 -1.46 5.23 -9.21
CA TYR A 63 -2.90 5.23 -9.39
C TYR A 63 -3.37 6.42 -10.24
N PHE A 64 -2.94 7.65 -9.93
CA PHE A 64 -3.33 8.83 -10.70
C PHE A 64 -2.78 8.82 -12.13
N VAL A 65 -1.54 8.38 -12.34
CA VAL A 65 -0.95 8.29 -13.69
C VAL A 65 -1.73 7.28 -14.55
N THR A 66 -2.09 6.13 -13.97
CA THR A 66 -2.89 5.11 -14.67
C THR A 66 -4.33 5.61 -14.90
N LEU A 67 -4.92 6.28 -13.91
CA LEU A 67 -6.29 6.83 -13.99
C LEU A 67 -6.42 7.90 -15.08
N LEU A 68 -5.38 8.73 -15.27
CA LEU A 68 -5.38 9.80 -16.27
C LEU A 68 -4.92 9.32 -17.66
N ASP A 69 -4.62 8.03 -17.82
CA ASP A 69 -4.04 7.44 -19.03
C ASP A 69 -2.79 8.20 -19.51
N LYS A 70 -1.95 8.61 -18.55
CA LYS A 70 -0.73 9.41 -18.78
C LYS A 70 0.54 8.59 -18.58
N GLN A 71 0.45 7.26 -18.73
CA GLN A 71 1.58 6.36 -18.55
C GLN A 71 2.75 6.68 -19.49
N ASP A 72 2.50 7.19 -20.71
CA ASP A 72 3.54 7.55 -21.68
C ASP A 72 4.32 8.83 -21.34
N LEU A 73 3.84 9.64 -20.39
CA LEU A 73 4.55 10.85 -19.95
C LEU A 73 5.70 10.57 -18.99
N VAL A 74 5.84 9.34 -18.49
CA VAL A 74 6.93 8.97 -17.56
C VAL A 74 8.13 8.50 -18.40
N PRO A 75 9.18 9.33 -18.58
CA PRO A 75 10.18 9.12 -19.62
C PRO A 75 11.06 7.88 -19.43
N LEU A 76 11.25 7.39 -18.20
CA LEU A 76 12.07 6.20 -17.92
C LEU A 76 11.27 4.90 -17.73
N VAL A 77 10.02 5.02 -17.30
CA VAL A 77 9.27 3.94 -16.65
C VAL A 77 7.86 3.77 -17.24
N GLY A 78 7.48 4.66 -18.15
CA GLY A 78 6.18 4.70 -18.83
C GLY A 78 6.03 3.73 -20.00
N GLY A 79 4.88 3.80 -20.65
CA GLY A 79 4.52 3.01 -21.84
C GLY A 79 4.60 1.50 -21.60
N GLU A 80 5.34 0.79 -22.45
CA GLU A 80 5.48 -0.68 -22.40
C GLU A 80 6.10 -1.20 -21.09
N ARG A 81 6.83 -0.35 -20.35
CA ARG A 81 7.46 -0.73 -19.07
C ARG A 81 6.56 -0.50 -17.87
N TRP A 82 5.36 0.05 -18.07
CA TRP A 82 4.46 0.43 -16.99
C TRP A 82 4.03 -0.76 -16.12
N LEU A 83 3.75 -1.91 -16.75
CA LEU A 83 3.45 -3.16 -16.03
C LEU A 83 4.64 -3.61 -15.17
N LEU A 84 5.85 -3.57 -15.73
CA LEU A 84 7.07 -3.93 -14.99
C LEU A 84 7.29 -3.01 -13.79
N SER A 85 7.06 -1.70 -13.96
CA SER A 85 7.16 -0.73 -12.86
C SER A 85 6.21 -1.03 -11.72
N ASN A 86 4.95 -1.29 -12.04
CA ASN A 86 3.93 -1.62 -11.06
C ASN A 86 4.27 -2.92 -10.32
N MET A 87 4.77 -3.92 -11.05
CA MET A 87 5.23 -5.18 -10.48
C MET A 87 6.43 -4.99 -9.53
N VAL A 88 7.46 -4.24 -9.95
CA VAL A 88 8.64 -3.95 -9.12
C VAL A 88 8.24 -3.18 -7.86
N HIS A 89 7.35 -2.20 -8.00
CA HIS A 89 6.80 -1.46 -6.87
C HIS A 89 6.08 -2.39 -5.88
N ASP A 90 5.21 -3.28 -6.36
CA ASP A 90 4.45 -4.19 -5.49
C ASP A 90 5.34 -5.22 -4.79
N ILE A 91 6.37 -5.72 -5.49
CA ILE A 91 7.36 -6.62 -4.90
C ILE A 91 8.19 -5.89 -3.84
N ALA A 92 8.70 -4.70 -4.16
CA ALA A 92 9.48 -3.89 -3.22
C ALA A 92 8.66 -3.53 -1.97
N ALA A 93 7.39 -3.15 -2.16
CA ALA A 93 6.46 -2.90 -1.08
C ALA A 93 6.31 -4.14 -0.21
N THR A 94 5.99 -5.30 -0.80
CA THR A 94 5.83 -6.56 -0.07
C THR A 94 7.07 -6.89 0.77
N VAL A 95 8.27 -6.83 0.16
CA VAL A 95 9.54 -7.14 0.83
C VAL A 95 9.82 -6.21 2.01
N LEU A 96 9.54 -4.91 1.89
CA LEU A 96 9.78 -3.95 2.98
C LEU A 96 8.66 -3.92 4.03
N TYR A 97 7.44 -4.30 3.68
CA TYR A 97 6.35 -4.45 4.65
C TYR A 97 6.54 -5.68 5.57
N LEU A 98 7.19 -6.76 5.11
CA LEU A 98 7.48 -7.94 5.95
C LEU A 98 8.28 -7.60 7.24
N PRO A 99 9.44 -6.93 7.19
CA PRO A 99 10.14 -6.52 8.41
C PRO A 99 9.35 -5.46 9.18
N ALA A 100 8.55 -4.61 8.51
CA ALA A 100 7.68 -3.65 9.19
C ALA A 100 6.61 -4.36 10.05
N ILE A 101 6.03 -5.47 9.57
CA ILE A 101 5.15 -6.33 10.37
C ILE A 101 5.90 -6.84 11.60
N GLY A 102 7.12 -7.36 11.43
CA GLY A 102 7.94 -7.85 12.54
C GLY A 102 8.17 -6.79 13.62
N VAL A 103 8.52 -5.56 13.22
CA VAL A 103 8.67 -4.43 14.14
C VAL A 103 7.36 -4.13 14.88
N MET A 104 6.23 -4.10 14.17
CA MET A 104 4.93 -3.80 14.75
C MET A 104 4.46 -4.90 15.71
N VAL A 105 4.62 -6.17 15.35
CA VAL A 105 4.31 -7.32 16.24
C VAL A 105 5.15 -7.25 17.50
N HIS A 106 6.47 -7.06 17.38
CA HIS A 106 7.36 -6.96 18.53
C HIS A 106 6.97 -5.80 19.46
N LYS A 107 6.62 -4.64 18.90
CA LYS A 107 6.16 -3.47 19.68
C LYS A 107 4.80 -3.74 20.33
N THR A 108 3.89 -4.43 19.66
CA THR A 108 2.60 -4.84 20.23
C THR A 108 2.78 -5.81 21.40
N GLU A 109 3.59 -6.85 21.24
CA GLU A 109 3.89 -7.83 22.30
C GLU A 109 4.57 -7.18 23.51
N LYS A 110 5.56 -6.31 23.26
CA LYS A 110 6.26 -5.58 24.33
C LYS A 110 5.31 -4.72 25.16
N ASN A 111 4.21 -4.21 24.58
CA ASN A 111 3.20 -3.40 25.27
C ASN A 111 1.97 -4.20 25.72
N SER A 112 1.99 -5.53 25.60
CA SER A 112 0.85 -6.39 25.95
C SER A 112 0.45 -6.32 27.44
N PHE A 113 1.38 -5.94 28.32
CA PHE A 113 1.11 -5.73 29.75
C PHE A 113 0.03 -4.66 30.01
N CYS A 114 -0.19 -3.74 29.07
CA CYS A 114 -1.27 -2.75 29.15
C CYS A 114 -2.68 -3.35 28.95
N ASN A 115 -2.79 -4.62 28.55
CA ASN A 115 -4.07 -5.31 28.36
C ASN A 115 -4.59 -5.96 29.66
N LEU A 116 -3.90 -5.79 30.79
CA LEU A 116 -4.35 -6.23 32.10
C LEU A 116 -5.51 -5.34 32.59
N GLU A 117 -6.58 -5.94 33.11
CA GLU A 117 -7.79 -5.21 33.58
C GLU A 117 -7.49 -4.15 34.66
N GLN A 118 -6.40 -4.32 35.40
CA GLN A 118 -5.95 -3.39 36.43
C GLN A 118 -5.21 -2.16 35.89
N TYR A 119 -4.77 -2.17 34.62
CA TYR A 119 -4.00 -1.06 34.03
C TYR A 119 -4.93 -0.04 33.36
N LYS A 120 -5.15 1.11 34.01
CA LYS A 120 -6.07 2.17 33.53
C LYS A 120 -5.39 3.36 32.84
N HIS A 121 -4.07 3.37 32.73
CA HIS A 121 -3.35 4.48 32.10
C HIS A 121 -3.36 4.38 30.57
N TYR A 122 -3.31 5.54 29.89
CA TYR A 122 -3.20 5.60 28.43
C TYR A 122 -1.97 4.80 27.96
N CYS A 123 -2.19 3.86 27.05
CA CYS A 123 -1.14 3.00 26.52
C CYS A 123 -1.25 2.81 25.01
N LEU A 124 -0.09 2.67 24.38
CA LEU A 124 0.07 2.53 22.93
C LEU A 124 -0.25 1.12 22.42
N TYR A 125 -0.59 0.15 23.29
CA TYR A 125 -0.89 -1.23 22.89
C TYR A 125 -1.97 -1.30 21.80
N LYS A 126 -3.11 -0.62 21.98
CA LYS A 126 -4.19 -0.61 20.98
C LYS A 126 -3.78 0.05 19.67
N VAL A 127 -2.92 1.07 19.74
CA VAL A 127 -2.37 1.76 18.56
C VAL A 127 -1.41 0.83 17.80
N TYR A 128 -0.50 0.15 18.49
CA TYR A 128 0.41 -0.79 17.86
C TYR A 128 -0.32 -2.01 17.30
N LEU A 129 -1.33 -2.52 18.01
CA LEU A 129 -2.16 -3.63 17.53
C LEU A 129 -2.90 -3.26 16.24
N THR A 130 -3.57 -2.11 16.22
CA THR A 130 -4.27 -1.63 15.01
C THR A 130 -3.30 -1.41 13.86
N ALA A 131 -2.15 -0.78 14.10
CA ALA A 131 -1.11 -0.60 13.10
C ALA A 131 -0.50 -1.95 12.63
N THR A 132 -0.36 -2.97 13.50
CA THR A 132 0.04 -4.33 13.08
C THR A 132 -0.95 -4.90 12.09
N VAL A 133 -2.26 -4.79 12.36
CA VAL A 133 -3.33 -5.27 11.46
C VAL A 133 -3.27 -4.53 10.13
N PHE A 134 -3.21 -3.19 10.13
CA PHE A 134 -3.11 -2.40 8.90
C PHE A 134 -1.84 -2.73 8.10
N THR A 135 -0.70 -2.93 8.77
CA THR A 135 0.57 -3.30 8.12
C THR A 135 0.44 -4.67 7.45
N GLY A 136 -0.18 -5.65 8.11
CA GLY A 136 -0.45 -6.97 7.55
C GLY A 136 -1.39 -6.92 6.34
N LEU A 137 -2.48 -6.17 6.44
CA LEU A 137 -3.41 -5.98 5.31
C LEU A 137 -2.75 -5.27 4.13
N CYS A 138 -1.90 -4.26 4.37
CA CYS A 138 -1.12 -3.62 3.31
C CYS A 138 -0.20 -4.63 2.61
N ALA A 139 0.58 -5.40 3.39
CA ALA A 139 1.49 -6.40 2.85
C ALA A 139 0.75 -7.42 1.98
N PHE A 140 -0.40 -7.90 2.46
CA PHE A 140 -1.25 -8.83 1.72
C PHE A 140 -1.78 -8.23 0.42
N ALA A 141 -2.26 -6.98 0.45
CA ALA A 141 -2.76 -6.29 -0.73
C ALA A 141 -1.65 -6.04 -1.78
N TYR A 142 -0.43 -5.69 -1.35
CA TYR A 142 0.72 -5.57 -2.25
C TYR A 142 1.15 -6.93 -2.82
N LEU A 143 1.18 -7.97 -2.00
CA LEU A 143 1.53 -9.32 -2.44
C LEU A 143 0.53 -9.85 -3.47
N LEU A 144 -0.77 -9.68 -3.23
CA LEU A 144 -1.82 -10.05 -4.20
C LEU A 144 -1.63 -9.33 -5.53
N SER A 145 -1.34 -8.03 -5.50
CA SER A 145 -1.08 -7.23 -6.71
C SER A 145 0.18 -7.70 -7.45
N ALA A 146 1.25 -8.02 -6.71
CA ALA A 146 2.48 -8.56 -7.27
C ALA A 146 2.25 -9.91 -7.96
N VAL A 147 1.60 -10.85 -7.27
CA VAL A 147 1.29 -12.19 -7.81
C VAL A 147 0.40 -12.07 -9.05
N TYR A 148 -0.63 -11.23 -8.99
CA TYR A 148 -1.52 -11.00 -10.14
C TYR A 148 -0.73 -10.45 -11.35
N SER A 149 0.13 -9.46 -11.14
CA SER A 149 0.96 -8.87 -12.19
C SER A 149 1.96 -9.86 -12.78
N ILE A 150 2.55 -10.73 -11.95
CA ILE A 150 3.45 -11.81 -12.38
C ILE A 150 2.69 -12.82 -13.25
N ILE A 151 1.49 -13.25 -12.82
CA ILE A 151 0.66 -14.20 -13.58
C ILE A 151 0.31 -13.62 -14.95
N ARG A 152 -0.12 -12.36 -15.03
CA ARG A 152 -0.43 -11.69 -16.31
C ARG A 152 0.79 -11.61 -17.21
N LYS A 153 1.96 -11.25 -16.66
CA LYS A 153 3.21 -11.21 -17.41
C LYS A 153 3.59 -12.59 -17.95
N CYS A 154 3.41 -13.65 -17.17
CA CYS A 154 3.62 -15.03 -17.63
C CYS A 154 2.66 -15.46 -18.75
N ARG A 155 1.47 -14.84 -18.83
CA ARG A 155 0.50 -15.06 -19.93
C ARG A 155 0.79 -14.22 -21.18
N GLY A 156 1.83 -13.38 -21.15
CA GLY A 156 2.20 -12.51 -22.28
C GLY A 156 1.38 -11.23 -22.40
N GLU A 157 0.56 -10.89 -21.40
CA GLU A 157 -0.19 -9.63 -21.38
C GLU A 157 0.73 -8.46 -20.99
N GLN A 158 0.67 -7.36 -21.75
CA GLN A 158 1.53 -6.18 -21.53
C GLN A 158 0.80 -4.99 -20.89
N THR A 159 -0.53 -5.02 -20.82
CA THR A 159 -1.34 -3.91 -20.29
C THR A 159 -1.78 -4.16 -18.85
N ILE A 160 -1.96 -3.08 -18.09
CA ILE A 160 -2.50 -3.14 -16.71
C ILE A 160 -4.03 -3.20 -16.71
N VAL A 161 -4.68 -2.78 -17.80
CA VAL A 161 -6.11 -2.96 -18.09
C VAL A 161 -6.32 -4.19 -18.95
#